data_AF-A0A662GYI6-F1
#
_entry.id   AF-A0A662GYI6-F1
#
_cell.length_a   1.000
_cell.length_b   1.000
_cell.length_c   1.000
_cell.angle_alpha   90.00
_cell.angle_beta   90.00
_cell.angle_gamma   90.00
#
_symmetry.space_group_name_H-M   'P 1'
#
loop_
_entity.id
_entity.type
_entity.pdbx_description
1 polymer ?
#
loop_
_entity_poly.entity_id
_entity_poly.type
_entity_poly.pdbx_seq_one_letter_code
_entity_poly.pdbx_strand_id
1 'polypeptide(L)'
;MPFPEGLAWVRYYLPLGGRPIPLAVLREAVLRSVLEMGGRTVDTVLSSCGSSGLRSGLKVTSISYSLGGEERPVESWEISLPPSELLDRVDEAVFTLRVDYYISRGGRLRRLASDTYRVRVRCGEAGVEVWVRHVEGLLRTSFDEIFEMFRVSLMKNLRLVQRRRA
;
A
#
# COMPACT_ATOMS: atom_id res chain seq x y z
N MET A 1 14.55 -22.53 10.36
CA MET A 1 15.46 -21.84 9.42
C MET A 1 14.99 -20.40 9.31
N PRO A 2 15.80 -19.38 9.66
CA PRO A 2 15.42 -18.00 9.42
C PRO A 2 15.52 -17.73 7.91
N PHE A 3 14.46 -17.19 7.32
CA PHE A 3 14.50 -16.69 5.94
C PHE A 3 15.53 -15.55 5.84
N PRO A 4 16.29 -15.45 4.74
CA PRO A 4 17.29 -14.41 4.59
C PRO A 4 16.63 -13.02 4.63
N GLU A 5 17.37 -12.10 5.24
CA GLU A 5 17.09 -10.66 5.35
C GLU A 5 16.46 -10.11 4.06
N GLY A 6 15.33 -9.41 4.21
CA GLY A 6 14.34 -9.18 3.15
C GLY A 6 14.87 -8.71 1.78
N LEU A 7 14.12 -9.09 0.73
CA LEU A 7 14.36 -8.78 -0.69
C LEU A 7 14.79 -7.31 -0.92
N ALA A 8 15.54 -7.08 -2.00
CA ALA A 8 15.96 -5.74 -2.41
C ALA A 8 14.75 -4.82 -2.66
N TRP A 9 14.95 -3.49 -2.55
CA TRP A 9 13.92 -2.53 -2.92
C TRP A 9 13.65 -2.59 -4.43
N VAL A 10 12.41 -2.89 -4.81
CA VAL A 10 11.94 -2.80 -6.18
C VAL A 10 11.40 -1.40 -6.42
N ARG A 11 11.93 -0.71 -7.44
CA ARG A 11 11.53 0.65 -7.79
C ARG A 11 10.57 0.64 -8.97
N TYR A 12 9.46 1.35 -8.82
CA TYR A 12 8.52 1.69 -9.87
C TYR A 12 8.53 3.21 -10.09
N TYR A 13 8.28 3.62 -11.34
CA TYR A 13 8.13 5.03 -11.70
C TYR A 13 6.82 5.22 -12.44
N LEU A 14 6.01 6.16 -11.97
CA LEU A 14 4.78 6.58 -12.62
C LEU A 14 4.97 7.98 -13.22
N PRO A 15 5.13 8.10 -14.56
CA PRO A 15 5.15 9.40 -15.21
C PRO A 15 3.76 10.03 -15.13
N LEU A 16 3.69 11.32 -14.78
CA LEU A 16 2.39 11.99 -14.60
C LEU A 16 1.82 12.56 -15.90
N GLY A 17 2.67 12.83 -16.90
CA GLY A 17 2.26 13.30 -18.23
C GLY A 17 1.53 14.66 -18.23
N GLY A 18 1.84 15.51 -19.21
CA GLY A 18 1.11 16.78 -19.40
C GLY A 18 1.59 17.92 -18.50
N ARG A 19 0.65 18.74 -18.01
CA ARG A 19 0.96 20.00 -17.29
C ARG A 19 1.56 19.72 -15.92
N PRO A 20 2.48 20.58 -15.42
CA PRO A 20 3.03 20.46 -14.07
C PRO A 20 1.93 20.41 -13.02
N ILE A 21 1.96 19.38 -12.17
CA ILE A 21 1.06 19.27 -11.02
C ILE A 21 1.79 19.88 -9.82
N PRO A 22 1.18 20.84 -9.09
CA PRO A 22 1.81 21.42 -7.91
C PRO A 22 2.19 20.32 -6.90
N LEU A 23 3.40 20.38 -6.35
CA LEU A 23 3.93 19.34 -5.46
C LEU A 23 3.01 19.06 -4.26
N ALA A 24 2.40 20.09 -3.67
CA ALA A 24 1.44 19.94 -2.59
C ALA A 24 0.21 19.10 -2.97
N VAL A 25 -0.30 19.28 -4.20
CA VAL A 25 -1.43 18.50 -4.74
C VAL A 25 -1.02 17.06 -4.95
N LEU A 26 0.19 16.85 -5.49
CA LEU A 26 0.73 15.51 -5.74
C LEU A 26 0.94 14.74 -4.42
N ARG A 27 1.57 15.37 -3.43
CA ARG A 27 1.79 14.80 -2.10
C ARG A 27 0.48 14.43 -1.41
N GLU A 28 -0.53 15.30 -1.49
CA GLU A 28 -1.87 15.01 -0.97
C GLU A 28 -2.49 13.80 -1.67
N ALA A 29 -2.44 13.74 -3.00
CA ALA A 29 -2.99 12.62 -3.75
C ALA A 29 -2.25 11.31 -3.47
N VAL A 30 -0.91 11.35 -3.36
CA VAL A 30 -0.08 10.20 -2.99
C VAL A 30 -0.47 9.68 -1.61
N LEU A 31 -0.55 10.55 -0.61
CA LEU A 31 -0.92 10.13 0.74
C LEU A 31 -2.31 9.53 0.77
N ARG A 32 -3.31 10.20 0.21
CA ARG A 32 -4.67 9.64 0.09
C ARG A 32 -4.66 8.24 -0.54
N SER A 33 -3.80 8.04 -1.54
CA SER A 33 -3.73 6.77 -2.27
C SER A 33 -3.08 5.65 -1.49
N VAL A 34 -1.99 5.94 -0.77
CA VAL A 34 -1.40 4.96 0.14
C VAL A 34 -2.42 4.58 1.21
N LEU A 35 -3.15 5.54 1.77
CA LEU A 35 -4.12 5.26 2.84
C LEU A 35 -5.31 4.44 2.33
N GLU A 36 -5.81 4.73 1.13
CA GLU A 36 -6.91 4.00 0.51
C GLU A 36 -6.56 2.54 0.17
N MET A 37 -5.27 2.21 0.09
CA MET A 37 -4.84 0.81 0.03
C MET A 37 -5.10 0.08 1.36
N GLY A 38 -5.14 0.80 2.48
CA GLY A 38 -5.52 0.30 3.80
C GLY A 38 -7.04 0.12 3.90
N GLY A 39 -7.48 -0.96 4.53
CA GLY A 39 -8.89 -1.38 4.57
C GLY A 39 -9.36 -2.08 3.30
N ARG A 40 -8.51 -2.21 2.27
CA ARG A 40 -8.88 -2.88 1.03
C ARG A 40 -9.04 -4.38 1.27
N THR A 41 -10.23 -4.86 0.92
CA THR A 41 -10.62 -6.26 1.00
C THR A 41 -10.86 -6.79 -0.42
N VAL A 42 -10.18 -7.87 -0.79
CA VAL A 42 -10.23 -8.42 -2.16
C VAL A 42 -10.41 -9.94 -2.10
N ASP A 43 -11.40 -10.44 -2.83
CA ASP A 43 -11.57 -11.88 -3.02
C ASP A 43 -10.37 -12.47 -3.77
N THR A 44 -9.92 -13.64 -3.34
CA THR A 44 -8.76 -14.30 -3.93
C THR A 44 -8.91 -15.81 -3.90
N VAL A 45 -8.00 -16.51 -4.55
CA VAL A 45 -7.92 -17.97 -4.52
C VAL A 45 -6.60 -18.37 -3.89
N LEU A 46 -6.67 -19.16 -2.82
CA LEU A 46 -5.52 -19.55 -2.01
C LEU A 46 -5.36 -21.06 -1.96
N SER A 47 -4.12 -21.51 -2.04
CA SER A 47 -3.73 -22.86 -1.64
C SER A 47 -3.23 -22.86 -0.18
N SER A 48 -3.73 -23.80 0.62
CA SER A 48 -3.13 -24.13 1.91
C SER A 48 -1.98 -25.12 1.71
N CYS A 49 -0.83 -24.87 2.33
CA CYS A 49 0.30 -25.80 2.29
C CYS A 49 -0.15 -27.18 2.80
N GLY A 50 0.13 -28.24 2.04
CA GLY A 50 -0.29 -29.62 2.37
C GLY A 50 -1.65 -30.05 1.81
N SER A 51 -2.34 -29.20 1.03
CA SER A 51 -3.54 -29.59 0.29
C SER A 51 -3.47 -29.13 -1.16
N SER A 52 -3.74 -30.02 -2.11
CA SER A 52 -3.77 -29.74 -3.55
C SER A 52 -4.97 -28.90 -4.02
N GLY A 53 -5.93 -28.61 -3.13
CA GLY A 53 -7.13 -27.84 -3.47
C GLY A 53 -6.95 -26.34 -3.36
N LEU A 54 -7.28 -25.62 -4.44
CA LEU A 54 -7.52 -24.19 -4.43
C LEU A 54 -8.83 -23.88 -3.68
N ARG A 55 -8.82 -22.82 -2.85
CA ARG A 55 -9.98 -22.40 -2.06
C ARG A 55 -10.23 -20.92 -2.26
N SER A 56 -11.50 -20.52 -2.27
CA SER A 56 -11.86 -19.11 -2.15
C SER A 56 -11.37 -18.56 -0.82
N GLY A 57 -10.81 -17.36 -0.87
CA GLY A 57 -10.24 -16.66 0.27
C GLY A 57 -10.36 -15.16 0.12
N LEU A 58 -9.83 -14.45 1.10
CA LEU A 58 -9.92 -13.00 1.22
C LEU A 58 -8.52 -12.46 1.51
N LYS A 59 -8.13 -11.39 0.82
CA LYS A 59 -6.99 -10.54 1.18
C LYS A 59 -7.53 -9.33 1.92
N VAL A 60 -7.05 -9.08 3.14
CA VAL A 60 -7.34 -7.85 3.89
C VAL A 60 -6.05 -7.08 4.04
N THR A 61 -6.02 -5.85 3.54
CA THR A 61 -4.84 -4.99 3.57
C THR A 61 -4.97 -3.97 4.70
N SER A 62 -3.96 -3.88 5.56
CA SER A 62 -3.83 -2.84 6.58
C SER A 62 -2.53 -2.06 6.37
N ILE A 63 -2.53 -0.80 6.80
CA ILE A 63 -1.38 0.11 6.61
C ILE A 63 -1.08 0.85 7.91
N SER A 64 0.19 0.92 8.24
CA SER A 64 0.79 1.83 9.22
C SER A 64 1.85 2.68 8.52
N TYR A 65 2.31 3.74 9.18
CA TYR A 65 3.41 4.54 8.70
C TYR A 65 4.41 4.79 9.82
N SER A 66 5.67 5.01 9.46
CA SER A 66 6.69 5.47 10.37
C SER A 66 7.32 6.76 9.85
N LEU A 67 7.46 7.74 10.75
CA LEU A 67 8.15 8.99 10.51
C LEU A 67 9.11 9.23 11.68
N GLY A 68 10.40 9.43 11.40
CA GLY A 68 11.41 9.57 12.47
C GLY A 68 11.66 8.29 13.30
N GLY A 69 11.22 7.12 12.83
CA GLY A 69 11.45 5.82 13.48
C GLY A 69 10.32 5.33 14.40
N GLU A 70 9.31 6.16 14.67
CA GLU A 70 8.11 5.76 15.40
C GLU A 70 7.04 5.24 14.45
N GLU A 71 6.56 4.02 14.67
CA GLU A 71 5.45 3.45 13.91
C GLU A 71 4.10 3.92 14.49
N ARG A 72 3.23 4.42 13.62
CA ARG A 72 1.91 4.96 13.95
C ARG A 72 0.85 4.26 13.09
N PRO A 73 -0.22 3.72 13.67
CA PRO A 73 -1.32 3.14 12.90
C PRO A 73 -2.07 4.23 12.13
N VAL A 74 -2.64 3.86 10.98
CA VAL A 74 -3.48 4.77 10.17
C VAL A 74 -4.94 4.81 10.66
N GLU A 75 -5.39 3.80 11.42
CA GLU A 75 -6.78 3.62 11.86
C GLU A 75 -7.31 4.74 12.79
N SER A 76 -6.45 5.65 13.26
CA SER A 76 -6.81 6.74 14.17
C SER A 76 -7.17 8.08 13.49
N TRP A 77 -7.29 8.13 12.15
CA TRP A 77 -7.48 9.41 11.46
C TRP A 77 -8.97 9.72 11.29
N GLU A 78 -9.53 10.43 12.28
CA GLU A 78 -10.96 10.71 12.44
C GLU A 78 -11.65 11.40 11.24
N ILE A 79 -10.91 11.97 10.27
CA ILE A 79 -11.50 12.82 9.22
C ILE A 79 -10.83 12.67 7.84
N SER A 80 -10.55 11.46 7.32
CA SER A 80 -10.18 11.24 5.88
C SER A 80 -9.11 12.19 5.28
N LEU A 81 -8.31 12.82 6.13
CA LEU A 81 -7.38 13.89 5.83
C LEU A 81 -6.04 13.42 6.39
N PRO A 82 -5.01 13.29 5.55
CA PRO A 82 -3.70 12.95 6.06
C PRO A 82 -3.22 14.02 7.05
N PRO A 83 -2.51 13.64 8.13
CA PRO A 83 -1.85 14.58 9.02
C PRO A 83 -1.01 15.56 8.21
N SER A 84 -1.10 16.85 8.56
CA SER A 84 -0.33 17.91 7.90
C SER A 84 1.18 17.64 7.92
N GLU A 85 1.69 17.10 9.03
CA GLU A 85 3.10 16.69 9.15
C GLU A 85 3.50 15.67 8.08
N LEU A 86 2.60 14.73 7.76
CA LEU A 86 2.88 13.70 6.78
C LEU A 86 2.79 14.24 5.35
N LEU A 87 1.92 15.23 5.09
CA LEU A 87 1.80 15.90 3.79
C LEU A 87 3.13 16.50 3.33
N ASP A 88 3.85 17.17 4.23
CA ASP A 88 5.11 17.81 3.89
C ASP A 88 6.29 16.83 3.84
N ARG A 89 6.18 15.71 4.57
CA ARG A 89 7.26 14.74 4.78
C ARG A 89 6.98 13.35 4.19
N VAL A 90 6.09 13.26 3.21
CA VAL A 90 5.74 11.98 2.57
C VAL A 90 6.96 11.26 1.99
N ASP A 91 7.95 12.03 1.52
CA ASP A 91 9.19 11.51 0.94
C ASP A 91 10.14 10.90 2.00
N GLU A 92 9.94 11.23 3.29
CA GLU A 92 10.66 10.68 4.44
C GLU A 92 9.92 9.53 5.11
N ALA A 93 8.62 9.41 4.86
CA ALA A 93 7.77 8.39 5.45
C ALA A 93 8.07 7.00 4.89
N VAL A 94 8.00 5.99 5.75
CA VAL A 94 7.95 4.59 5.35
C VAL A 94 6.59 4.04 5.74
N PHE A 95 5.86 3.52 4.76
CA PHE A 95 4.57 2.88 4.98
C PHE A 95 4.78 1.39 5.13
N THR A 96 4.22 0.80 6.16
CA THR A 96 4.18 -0.66 6.32
C THR A 96 2.82 -1.13 5.84
N LEU A 97 2.81 -1.93 4.78
CA LEU A 97 1.62 -2.55 4.23
C LEU A 97 1.60 -4.02 4.65
N ARG A 98 0.53 -4.43 5.33
CA ARG A 98 0.32 -5.81 5.76
C ARG A 98 -0.88 -6.38 5.01
N VAL A 99 -0.70 -7.55 4.39
CA VAL A 99 -1.75 -8.29 3.71
C VAL A 99 -2.02 -9.56 4.49
N ASP A 100 -3.15 -9.64 5.18
CA ASP A 100 -3.60 -10.84 5.86
C ASP A 100 -4.49 -11.66 4.91
N TYR A 101 -4.18 -12.95 4.80
CA TYR A 101 -4.90 -13.90 3.93
C TYR A 101 -5.84 -14.76 4.75
N TYR A 102 -7.10 -14.83 4.37
CA TYR A 102 -8.11 -15.65 5.04
C TYR A 102 -8.71 -16.67 4.09
N ILE A 103 -9.10 -17.82 4.62
CA ILE A 103 -9.86 -18.84 3.89
C ILE A 103 -11.18 -19.12 4.61
N SER A 104 -12.23 -19.42 3.85
CA SER A 104 -13.48 -19.92 4.43
C SER A 104 -13.38 -21.42 4.67
N ARG A 105 -13.61 -21.86 5.91
CA ARG A 105 -13.70 -23.28 6.27
C ARG A 105 -14.90 -23.49 7.18
N GLY A 106 -15.95 -24.14 6.66
CA GLY A 106 -17.18 -24.40 7.42
C GLY A 106 -17.91 -23.13 7.87
N GLY A 107 -17.94 -22.09 7.02
CA GLY A 107 -18.62 -20.82 7.31
C GLY A 107 -17.85 -19.86 8.21
N ARG A 108 -16.64 -20.21 8.66
CA ARG A 108 -15.75 -19.32 9.43
C ARG A 108 -14.56 -18.88 8.60
N LEU A 109 -14.23 -17.59 8.67
CA LEU A 109 -12.98 -17.02 8.15
C LEU A 109 -11.84 -17.38 9.10
N ARG A 110 -10.83 -18.06 8.57
CA ARG A 110 -9.59 -18.37 9.31
C ARG A 110 -8.41 -17.72 8.60
N ARG A 111 -7.60 -16.98 9.35
CA ARG A 111 -6.33 -16.44 8.84
C ARG A 111 -5.38 -17.60 8.51
N LEU A 112 -4.86 -17.58 7.29
CA LEU A 112 -3.94 -18.57 6.73
C LEU A 112 -2.49 -18.11 6.83
N ALA A 113 -2.22 -16.87 6.43
CA ALA A 113 -0.89 -16.30 6.35
C ALA A 113 -0.97 -14.77 6.39
N SER A 114 0.19 -14.12 6.43
CA SER A 114 0.31 -12.69 6.20
C SER A 114 1.61 -12.37 5.48
N ASP A 115 1.57 -11.34 4.64
CA ASP A 115 2.78 -10.72 4.09
C ASP A 115 2.88 -9.28 4.59
N THR A 116 4.11 -8.82 4.78
CA THR A 116 4.44 -7.47 5.22
C THR A 116 5.41 -6.84 4.23
N TYR A 117 5.08 -5.63 3.79
CA TYR A 117 5.87 -4.85 2.85
C TYR A 117 6.18 -3.47 3.44
N ARG A 118 7.33 -2.93 3.08
CA ARG A 118 7.65 -1.51 3.27
C ARG A 118 7.53 -0.80 1.94
N VAL A 119 6.86 0.35 1.96
CA VAL A 119 6.65 1.21 0.80
C VAL A 119 7.23 2.59 1.10
N ARG A 120 8.05 3.10 0.20
CA ARG A 120 8.50 4.50 0.18
C ARG A 120 7.98 5.15 -1.08
N VAL A 121 7.63 6.43 -1.00
CA VAL A 121 7.17 7.19 -2.16
C VAL A 121 7.95 8.48 -2.23
N ARG A 122 8.32 8.90 -3.44
CA ARG A 122 8.92 10.21 -3.68
C ARG A 122 8.13 10.94 -4.75
N CYS A 123 7.74 12.16 -4.44
CA CYS A 123 7.06 13.03 -5.38
C CYS A 123 8.08 13.92 -6.11
N GLY A 124 8.09 13.89 -7.43
CA GLY A 124 8.89 14.79 -8.26
C GLY A 124 8.02 15.53 -9.28
N GLU A 125 8.58 16.55 -9.92
CA GLU A 125 7.86 17.36 -10.91
C GLU A 125 7.39 16.55 -12.12
N ALA A 126 8.19 15.56 -12.53
CA ALA A 126 7.91 14.73 -13.70
C ALA A 126 7.07 13.47 -13.37
N GLY A 127 6.97 13.08 -12.10
CA GLY A 127 6.33 11.81 -11.74
C GLY A 127 6.45 11.41 -10.28
N VAL A 128 5.99 10.20 -9.99
CA VAL A 128 6.06 9.60 -8.66
C VAL A 128 6.94 8.34 -8.72
N GLU A 129 7.94 8.27 -7.86
CA GLU A 129 8.73 7.06 -7.64
C GLU A 129 8.16 6.30 -6.43
N VAL A 130 7.99 4.99 -6.57
CA VAL A 130 7.51 4.11 -5.50
C VAL A 130 8.51 2.98 -5.32
N TRP A 131 9.01 2.79 -4.10
CA TRP A 131 9.86 1.66 -3.77
C TRP A 131 9.10 0.71 -2.85
N VAL A 132 9.10 -0.56 -3.21
CA VAL A 132 8.46 -1.62 -2.44
C VAL A 132 9.50 -2.65 -2.02
N ARG A 133 9.46 -3.06 -0.77
CA ARG A 133 10.31 -4.13 -0.22
C ARG A 133 9.46 -5.10 0.58
N HIS A 134 9.59 -6.38 0.30
CA HIS A 134 9.00 -7.43 1.13
C HIS A 134 9.87 -7.64 2.37
N VAL A 135 9.23 -7.69 3.53
CA VAL A 135 9.90 -7.81 4.84
C VAL A 135 9.67 -9.17 5.45
N GLU A 136 8.43 -9.67 5.40
CA GLU A 136 8.02 -10.90 6.08
C GLU A 136 6.85 -11.54 5.34
N GLY A 137 6.78 -12.87 5.34
CA GLY A 137 5.66 -13.62 4.78
C GLY A 137 6.07 -14.56 3.67
N LEU A 138 5.08 -14.99 2.90
CA LEU A 138 5.22 -15.97 1.80
C LEU A 138 5.23 -15.31 0.43
N LEU A 139 5.23 -13.97 0.34
CA LEU A 139 5.22 -13.21 -0.91
C LEU A 139 4.09 -13.64 -1.86
N ARG A 140 2.88 -13.83 -1.32
CA ARG A 140 1.67 -14.21 -2.08
C ARG A 140 1.05 -13.04 -2.83
N THR A 141 1.42 -11.80 -2.47
CA THR A 141 1.06 -10.59 -3.20
C THR A 141 2.32 -10.10 -3.90
N SER A 142 2.27 -9.91 -5.21
CA SER A 142 3.46 -9.49 -5.96
C SER A 142 3.74 -8.00 -5.75
N PHE A 143 4.99 -7.59 -6.01
CA PHE A 143 5.35 -6.17 -6.03
C PHE A 143 4.52 -5.38 -7.05
N ASP A 144 4.23 -6.00 -8.20
CA ASP A 144 3.40 -5.39 -9.25
C ASP A 144 1.95 -5.21 -8.80
N GLU A 145 1.39 -6.16 -8.03
CA GLU A 145 0.04 -6.03 -7.46
C GLU A 145 -0.03 -4.85 -6.48
N ILE A 146 1.00 -4.67 -5.63
CA ILE A 146 1.10 -3.52 -4.72
C ILE A 146 1.21 -2.21 -5.49
N PHE A 147 2.08 -2.17 -6.51
CA PHE A 147 2.24 -0.96 -7.33
C PHE A 147 0.97 -0.63 -8.11
N GLU A 148 0.28 -1.63 -8.67
CA GLU A 148 -0.96 -1.43 -9.41
C GLU A 148 -2.09 -0.94 -8.48
N MET A 149 -2.20 -1.48 -7.26
CA MET A 149 -3.10 -0.96 -6.23
C MET A 149 -2.84 0.52 -5.96
N PHE A 150 -1.57 0.89 -5.75
CA PHE A 150 -1.18 2.28 -5.54
C PHE A 150 -1.52 3.16 -6.76
N ARG A 151 -1.16 2.71 -7.97
CA ARG A 151 -1.36 3.46 -9.22
C ARG A 151 -2.83 3.78 -9.47
N VAL A 152 -3.71 2.79 -9.32
CA VAL A 152 -5.16 2.99 -9.50
C VAL A 152 -5.70 4.01 -8.50
N SER A 153 -5.32 3.89 -7.23
CA SER A 153 -5.71 4.86 -6.19
C SER A 153 -5.16 6.26 -6.48
N LEU A 154 -3.92 6.37 -6.97
CA LEU A 154 -3.28 7.65 -7.31
C LEU A 154 -3.99 8.36 -8.45
N MET A 155 -4.31 7.66 -9.53
CA MET A 155 -5.03 8.27 -10.65
C MET A 155 -6.42 8.75 -10.24
N LYS A 156 -7.10 8.02 -9.34
CA LYS A 156 -8.38 8.45 -8.76
C LYS A 156 -8.20 9.71 -7.90
N ASN A 157 -7.27 9.68 -6.95
CA ASN A 157 -7.09 10.76 -5.98
C ASN A 157 -6.53 12.04 -6.60
N LEU A 158 -5.66 11.95 -7.62
CA LEU A 158 -5.20 13.12 -8.37
C LEU A 158 -6.37 13.88 -8.99
N ARG A 159 -7.30 13.18 -9.63
CA ARG A 159 -8.52 13.79 -10.22
C ARG A 159 -9.39 14.44 -9.15
N LEU A 160 -9.51 13.82 -7.98
CA LEU A 160 -10.33 14.35 -6.88
C LEU A 160 -9.73 15.62 -6.25
N VAL A 161 -8.41 15.62 -5.97
CA VAL A 161 -7.74 16.76 -5.34
C VAL A 161 -7.69 17.95 -6.29
N GLN A 162 -7.43 17.73 -7.59
CA GLN A 162 -7.44 18.79 -8.59
C GLN A 162 -8.81 19.47 -8.71
N ARG A 163 -9.92 18.71 -8.68
CA ARG A 163 -11.28 19.27 -8.73
C ARG A 163 -11.66 20.11 -7.53
N ARG A 164 -11.11 19.84 -6.34
CA ARG A 164 -11.41 20.63 -5.13
C ARG A 164 -10.73 22.00 -5.12
N ARG A 165 -9.73 22.20 -5.99
CA ARG A 165 -8.91 23.43 -6.07
C ARG A 165 -9.14 24.24 -7.35
N ALA A 166 -9.99 23.75 -8.24
CA ALA A 166 -10.45 24.43 -9.45
C ALA A 166 -11.78 25.12 -9.14
#